data_AF-A0A2A9NPI2-F1
#
_entry.id   AF-A0A2A9NPI2-F1
#
_cell.length_a   1.000
_cell.length_b   1.000
_cell.length_c   1.000
_cell.angle_alpha   90.00
_cell.angle_beta   90.00
_cell.angle_gamma   90.00
#
_symmetry.space_group_name_H-M   'P 1'
#
loop_
_entity.id
_entity.type
_entity.pdbx_description
1 polymer ?
#
loop_
_entity_poly.entity_id
_entity_poly.type
_entity_poly.pdbx_seq_one_letter_code
_entity_poly.pdbx_strand_id
1 'polypeptide(L)'
;MAANSTRIRALSLYKDLLRLGKDYPDPSYDYHGRIRRMFENNRHLTNEDDIEKALRLGDYIRKETVALYSLRKYRHLKRMYPSSTSDP
;
A
#
# COMPACT_ATOMS: atom_id res chain seq x y z
N MET A 1 -0.93 -22.83 -17.63
CA MET A 1 -0.05 -21.64 -17.73
C MET A 1 -0.41 -20.49 -16.76
N ALA A 2 -1.27 -20.71 -15.74
CA ALA A 2 -1.71 -19.64 -14.82
C ALA A 2 -0.74 -19.34 -13.66
N ALA A 3 0.00 -20.33 -13.16
CA ALA A 3 0.88 -20.18 -11.98
C ALA A 3 2.04 -19.17 -12.17
N ASN A 4 2.56 -19.00 -13.39
CA ASN A 4 3.60 -17.99 -13.66
C ASN A 4 3.04 -16.56 -13.63
N SER A 5 1.77 -16.36 -13.98
CA SER A 5 1.10 -15.06 -13.93
C SER A 5 0.93 -14.57 -12.49
N THR A 6 0.42 -15.43 -11.60
CA THR A 6 0.17 -15.06 -10.20
C THR A 6 1.47 -14.78 -9.44
N ARG A 7 2.54 -15.56 -9.69
CA ARG A 7 3.86 -15.32 -9.12
C ARG A 7 4.44 -13.97 -9.56
N ILE A 8 4.33 -13.61 -10.83
CA ILE A 8 4.82 -12.32 -11.34
C ILE A 8 4.02 -11.17 -10.70
N ARG A 9 2.69 -11.28 -10.63
CA ARG A 9 1.82 -10.30 -9.96
C ARG A 9 2.17 -10.13 -8.48
N ALA A 10 2.43 -11.23 -7.76
CA ALA A 10 2.84 -11.16 -6.36
C ALA A 10 4.18 -10.42 -6.19
N LEU A 11 5.16 -10.71 -7.06
CA LEU A 11 6.47 -10.05 -7.03
C LEU A 11 6.39 -8.56 -7.39
N SER A 12 5.59 -8.17 -8.38
CA SER A 12 5.38 -6.77 -8.70
C SER A 12 4.70 -6.03 -7.55
N LEU A 13 3.66 -6.63 -6.97
CA LEU A 13 2.94 -6.05 -5.83
C LEU A 13 3.85 -5.88 -4.61
N TYR A 14 4.72 -6.85 -4.33
CA TYR A 14 5.69 -6.75 -3.24
C TYR A 14 6.66 -5.58 -3.44
N LYS A 15 7.21 -5.43 -4.65
CA LYS A 15 8.12 -4.31 -4.97
C LYS A 15 7.40 -2.95 -4.88
N ASP A 16 6.17 -2.87 -5.36
CA ASP A 16 5.35 -1.66 -5.26
C ASP A 16 5.10 -1.27 -3.80
N LEU A 17 4.69 -2.23 -2.96
CA LEU A 17 4.45 -2.00 -1.55
C LEU A 17 5.74 -1.56 -0.83
N LEU A 18 6.87 -2.21 -1.09
CA LEU A 18 8.15 -1.80 -0.53
C LEU A 18 8.55 -0.38 -0.96
N ARG A 19 8.27 0.02 -2.20
CA ARG A 19 8.55 1.38 -2.66
C ARG A 19 7.69 2.41 -1.92
N LEU A 20 6.39 2.13 -1.76
CA LEU A 20 5.46 3.00 -1.04
C LEU A 20 5.79 3.14 0.44
N GLY A 21 6.37 2.10 1.06
CA GLY A 21 6.77 2.13 2.46
C GLY A 21 7.78 3.23 2.81
N LYS A 22 8.59 3.68 1.84
CA LYS A 22 9.55 4.78 2.04
C LYS A 22 8.89 6.12 2.33
N ASP A 23 7.71 6.34 1.76
CA ASP A 23 6.95 7.60 1.88
C ASP A 23 5.86 7.53 2.97
N TYR A 24 5.88 6.46 3.78
CA TYR A 24 4.89 6.25 4.82
C TYR A 24 4.98 7.36 5.89
N PRO A 25 3.85 7.94 6.32
CA PRO A 25 3.85 9.12 7.19
C PRO A 25 4.42 8.89 8.60
N ASP A 26 4.37 7.66 9.10
CA ASP A 26 4.78 7.31 10.46
C ASP A 26 6.10 6.50 10.43
N PRO A 27 7.23 7.06 10.91
CA PRO A 27 8.52 6.37 10.93
C PRO A 27 8.61 5.29 12.02
N SER A 28 7.73 5.33 13.04
CA SER A 28 7.67 4.30 14.08
C SER A 28 6.91 3.05 13.63
N TYR A 29 6.13 3.18 12.56
CA TYR A 29 5.40 2.06 11.99
C TYR A 29 6.33 1.16 11.17
N ASP A 30 6.51 -0.08 11.63
CA ASP A 30 7.27 -1.11 10.92
C ASP A 30 6.51 -1.61 9.67
N TYR A 31 6.39 -0.73 8.67
CA TYR A 31 5.68 -1.00 7.43
C TYR A 31 6.34 -2.16 6.68
N HIS A 32 7.66 -2.09 6.47
CA HIS A 32 8.41 -3.09 5.70
C HIS A 32 8.36 -4.46 6.36
N GLY A 33 8.51 -4.55 7.68
CA GLY A 33 8.42 -5.82 8.40
C GLY A 33 7.00 -6.41 8.36
N ARG A 34 5.95 -5.57 8.38
CA ARG A 34 4.57 -6.04 8.20
C ARG A 34 4.29 -6.58 6.81
N ILE A 35 4.72 -5.88 5.75
CA ILE A 35 4.58 -6.38 4.37
C ILE A 35 5.34 -7.70 4.22
N ARG A 36 6.58 -7.77 4.71
CA ARG A 36 7.36 -9.02 4.68
C ARG A 36 6.62 -10.18 5.35
N ARG A 37 6.15 -9.98 6.59
CA ARG A 37 5.37 -11.00 7.33
C ARG A 37 4.11 -11.41 6.57
N MET A 38 3.40 -10.47 5.94
CA MET A 38 2.20 -10.77 5.16
C MET A 38 2.50 -11.72 3.99
N PHE A 39 3.59 -11.50 3.24
CA PHE A 39 3.98 -12.38 2.14
C PHE A 39 4.55 -13.72 2.64
N GLU A 40 5.31 -13.71 3.75
CA GLU A 40 5.85 -14.94 4.36
C GLU A 40 4.72 -15.86 4.86
N ASN A 41 3.70 -15.31 5.55
CA ASN A 41 2.55 -16.07 6.04
C ASN A 41 1.74 -16.73 4.92
N ASN A 42 1.71 -16.11 3.74
CA ASN A 42 0.96 -16.60 2.57
C ASN A 42 1.80 -17.43 1.59
N ARG A 43 3.07 -17.74 1.92
CA ARG A 43 4.01 -18.42 0.99
C ARG A 43 3.57 -19.84 0.61
N HIS A 44 2.85 -20.52 1.48
CA HIS A 44 2.44 -21.92 1.30
C HIS A 44 1.04 -22.07 0.67
N LEU A 45 0.40 -20.96 0.29
CA LEU A 45 -0.89 -21.00 -0.40
C LEU A 45 -0.74 -21.71 -1.75
N THR A 46 -1.58 -22.72 -1.95
CA THR A 46 -1.63 -23.55 -3.17
C THR A 46 -2.96 -23.42 -3.91
N ASN A 47 -4.03 -23.05 -3.21
CA ASN A 47 -5.34 -22.81 -3.80
C ASN A 47 -5.37 -21.48 -4.57
N GLU A 48 -5.86 -21.51 -5.80
CA GLU A 48 -5.89 -20.32 -6.68
C GLU A 48 -6.80 -19.20 -6.14
N ASP A 49 -7.95 -19.54 -5.57
CA ASP A 49 -8.87 -18.57 -4.97
C ASP A 49 -8.26 -17.84 -3.77
N ASP A 50 -7.49 -18.55 -2.95
CA ASP A 50 -6.86 -17.96 -1.77
C ASP A 50 -5.69 -17.06 -2.16
N ILE A 51 -4.96 -17.42 -3.22
CA ILE A 51 -3.92 -16.57 -3.82
C ILE A 51 -4.54 -15.27 -4.35
N GLU A 52 -5.65 -15.34 -5.09
CA GLU A 52 -6.28 -14.12 -5.62
C GLU A 52 -6.88 -13.25 -4.51
N LYS A 53 -7.44 -13.84 -3.45
CA LYS A 53 -7.86 -13.10 -2.24
C LYS A 53 -6.66 -12.37 -1.60
N ALA A 54 -5.53 -13.05 -1.43
CA ALA A 54 -4.32 -12.46 -0.85
C ALA A 54 -3.76 -11.32 -1.73
N LEU A 55 -3.74 -11.49 -3.05
CA LEU A 55 -3.33 -10.46 -3.99
C LEU A 55 -4.26 -9.24 -3.93
N ARG A 56 -5.58 -9.46 -3.88
CA ARG A 56 -6.58 -8.40 -3.74
C ARG A 56 -6.42 -7.61 -2.45
N LEU A 57 -6.10 -8.29 -1.35
CA LEU A 57 -5.79 -7.65 -0.08
C LEU A 57 -4.53 -6.78 -0.19
N GLY A 58 -3.47 -7.28 -0.84
CA GLY A 58 -2.27 -6.49 -1.09
C GLY A 58 -2.53 -5.26 -1.97
N ASP A 59 -3.37 -5.38 -2.99
CA ASP A 59 -3.82 -4.25 -3.83
C ASP A 59 -4.62 -3.22 -3.04
N TYR A 60 -5.46 -3.65 -2.10
CA TYR A 60 -6.17 -2.78 -1.19
C TYR A 60 -5.21 -2.00 -0.29
N ILE A 61 -4.23 -2.67 0.32
CA ILE A 61 -3.19 -2.02 1.15
C ILE A 61 -2.40 -0.99 0.34
N ARG A 62 -2.08 -1.30 -0.93
CA ARG A 62 -1.43 -0.36 -1.84
C ARG A 62 -2.25 0.92 -2.03
N LYS A 63 -3.55 0.78 -2.32
CA LYS A 63 -4.47 1.92 -2.50
C LYS A 63 -4.60 2.75 -1.23
N GLU A 64 -4.75 2.10 -0.08
CA GLU A 64 -4.84 2.77 1.21
C GLU A 64 -3.57 3.57 1.53
N THR A 65 -2.40 2.99 1.25
CA THR A 65 -1.11 3.67 1.49
C THR A 65 -0.97 4.92 0.62
N VAL A 66 -1.40 4.86 -0.65
CA VAL A 66 -1.43 6.04 -1.54
C VAL A 66 -2.44 7.08 -1.04
N ALA A 67 -3.60 6.66 -0.55
CA ALA A 67 -4.60 7.55 0.03
C ALA A 67 -4.09 8.25 1.30
N LEU A 68 -3.35 7.55 2.16
CA LEU A 68 -2.70 8.15 3.33
C LEU A 68 -1.67 9.22 2.91
N TYR A 69 -0.88 8.93 1.87
CA TYR A 69 0.08 9.89 1.33
C TYR A 69 -0.63 11.15 0.78
N SER A 70 -1.69 10.98 -0.02
CA SER A 70 -2.44 12.12 -0.58
C SER A 70 -3.13 12.93 0.52
N LEU A 71 -3.66 12.28 1.55
CA LEU A 71 -4.26 12.93 2.70
C LEU A 71 -3.25 13.75 3.50
N ARG A 72 -2.04 13.22 3.73
CA ARG A 72 -0.96 13.98 4.38
C ARG A 72 -0.63 15.24 3.58
N LYS A 73 -0.46 15.12 2.26
CA LYS A 73 -0.19 16.24 1.36
C LYS A 73 -1.31 17.29 1.41
N TYR A 74 -2.57 16.84 1.33
CA TYR A 74 -3.73 17.72 1.44
C TYR A 74 -3.78 18.46 2.77
N ARG A 75 -3.57 17.77 3.90
CA ARG A 75 -3.52 18.38 5.23
C ARG A 75 -2.43 19.45 5.36
N HIS A 76 -1.27 19.21 4.76
CA HIS A 76 -0.19 20.20 4.73
C HIS A 76 -0.58 21.43 3.90
N LEU A 77 -1.06 21.25 2.67
CA LEU A 77 -1.52 22.35 1.80
C LEU A 77 -2.63 23.17 2.46
N LYS A 78 -3.64 22.52 3.06
CA LYS A 78 -4.73 23.20 3.75
C LYS A 78 -4.26 24.09 4.92
N ARG A 79 -3.14 23.74 5.57
CA ARG A 79 -2.56 24.59 6.64
C ARG A 79 -1.76 25.76 6.09
N MET A 80 -1.08 25.58 4.95
CA MET A 80 -0.25 26.61 4.33
C MET A 80 -1.09 27.67 3.60
N TYR A 81 -2.23 27.27 3.06
CA TYR A 81 -3.18 28.17 2.41
C TYR A 81 -4.43 28.28 3.30
N PRO A 82 -4.42 29.17 4.33
CA PRO A 82 -5.68 29.57 4.96
C PRO A 82 -6.60 30.08 3.87
N SER A 83 -7.87 29.71 3.93
CA SER A 83 -8.90 30.22 3.02
C SER A 83 -8.87 31.74 3.10
N SER A 84 -8.26 32.38 2.10
CA SER A 84 -8.40 33.80 1.82
C SER A 84 -9.81 34.03 1.28
N THR A 85 -10.78 33.77 2.14
CA THR A 85 -12.14 34.26 2.08
C THR A 85 -12.28 35.11 3.32
N SER A 86 -11.50 36.19 3.36
CA SER A 86 -12.02 37.43 3.88
C SER A 86 -13.17 37.80 2.95
N ASP A 87 -14.35 37.26 3.24
CA ASP A 87 -15.59 37.80 2.68
C ASP A 87 -15.64 39.29 3.07
N PRO A 88 -16.00 40.19 2.13
CA PRO A 88 -16.12 41.63 2.40
C PRO A 88 -17.19 41.95 3.45
#